data_AF-A0A1H9UYQ9-F1
#
_entry.id   AF-A0A1H9UYQ9-F1
#
_cell.length_a   1.000
_cell.length_b   1.000
_cell.length_c   1.000
_cell.angle_alpha   90.00
_cell.angle_beta   90.00
_cell.angle_gamma   90.00
#
_symmetry.space_group_name_H-M   'P 1'
#
loop_
_entity.id
_entity.type
_entity.pdbx_description
1 polymer ?
#
loop_
_entity_poly.entity_id
_entity_poly.type
_entity_poly.pdbx_seq_one_letter_code
_entity_poly.pdbx_strand_id
1 'polypeptide(L)'
;MLHTARFYIDLAKDEAYLIERNLGITLEQLKYKVGKKFVGITAWVIQKYGIRLFFTVDFVKLLNKSNIQEADYEQIERKIDEFILFVFHDASFLDRICMTRLDYRRDVQIPMVERELLLSLYRKTTSKHRHQVKDLRYKTTLYFNSKSIISCVYGKPEL
;
A
#
# COMPACT_ATOMS: atom_id res chain seq x y z
N MET A 1 3.47 8.00 10.22
CA MET A 1 4.50 7.06 9.72
C MET A 1 4.01 6.42 8.43
N LEU A 2 4.88 6.26 7.44
CA LEU A 2 4.54 5.51 6.23
C LEU A 2 4.24 4.05 6.56
N HIS A 3 3.20 3.49 5.95
CA HIS A 3 2.80 2.10 6.17
C HIS A 3 2.81 1.31 4.88
N THR A 4 2.00 1.74 3.91
CA THR A 4 1.87 1.07 2.61
C THR A 4 1.73 2.10 1.49
N ALA A 5 2.21 1.77 0.31
CA ALA A 5 1.97 2.55 -0.90
C ALA A 5 1.57 1.64 -2.05
N ARG A 6 0.78 2.19 -2.99
CA ARG A 6 0.37 1.49 -4.20
C ARG A 6 0.74 2.31 -5.42
N PHE A 7 1.27 1.62 -6.41
CA PHE A 7 1.78 2.18 -7.64
C PHE A 7 1.21 1.45 -8.85
N TYR A 8 1.34 2.08 -10.02
CA TYR A 8 1.20 1.41 -11.29
C TYR A 8 2.20 1.92 -12.33
N ILE A 9 2.38 1.12 -13.37
CA ILE A 9 3.06 1.49 -14.61
C ILE A 9 2.13 1.08 -15.75
N ASP A 10 1.84 2.02 -16.66
CA ASP A 10 1.17 1.73 -17.93
C ASP A 10 2.13 0.98 -18.85
N LEU A 11 1.67 -0.12 -19.43
CA LEU A 11 2.46 -0.99 -20.30
C LEU A 11 1.88 -1.05 -21.71
N ALA A 12 2.76 -1.01 -22.70
CA ALA A 12 2.47 -1.47 -24.04
C ALA A 12 2.43 -3.02 -24.07
N LYS A 13 1.89 -3.57 -25.16
CA LYS A 13 1.65 -5.02 -25.27
C LYS A 13 2.96 -5.83 -25.29
N ASP A 14 3.94 -5.33 -26.03
CA ASP A 14 5.31 -5.85 -26.10
C ASP A 14 6.03 -5.79 -24.75
N GLU A 15 5.83 -4.74 -23.96
CA GLU A 15 6.38 -4.63 -22.61
C GLU A 15 5.77 -5.64 -21.64
N ALA A 16 4.49 -5.96 -21.80
CA ALA A 16 3.85 -7.01 -21.01
C ALA A 16 4.46 -8.40 -21.34
N TYR A 17 4.72 -8.68 -22.62
CA TYR A 17 5.42 -9.90 -23.04
C TYR A 17 6.88 -9.93 -22.55
N LEU A 18 7.51 -8.77 -22.44
CA LEU A 18 8.86 -8.65 -21.93
C LEU A 18 8.96 -9.10 -20.47
N ILE A 19 7.95 -8.82 -19.63
CA ILE A 19 7.88 -9.36 -18.26
C ILE A 19 7.87 -10.90 -18.28
N GLU A 20 7.01 -11.49 -19.10
CA GLU A 20 6.88 -12.96 -19.20
C GLU A 20 8.20 -13.59 -19.65
N ARG A 21 8.84 -13.00 -20.67
CA ARG A 21 10.13 -13.43 -21.21
C ARG A 21 11.26 -13.31 -20.18
N ASN A 22 11.39 -12.16 -19.52
CA ASN A 22 12.47 -11.89 -18.58
C ASN A 22 12.41 -12.80 -17.35
N LEU A 23 11.19 -13.07 -16.86
CA LEU A 23 10.97 -13.84 -15.64
C LEU A 23 10.73 -15.33 -15.88
N GLY A 24 10.48 -15.72 -17.13
CA GLY A 24 10.14 -17.10 -17.53
C GLY A 24 8.83 -17.57 -16.90
N ILE A 25 7.81 -16.71 -16.86
CA ILE A 25 6.52 -16.95 -16.21
C ILE A 25 5.37 -16.38 -17.05
N THR A 26 4.13 -16.72 -16.71
CA THR A 26 2.96 -15.97 -17.17
C THR A 26 2.68 -14.76 -16.27
N LEU A 27 1.96 -13.76 -16.78
CA LEU A 27 1.58 -12.58 -16.00
C LEU A 27 0.75 -12.92 -14.73
N GLU A 28 -0.02 -14.01 -14.75
CA GLU A 28 -0.81 -14.50 -13.61
C GLU A 28 0.09 -14.99 -12.45
N GLN A 29 1.26 -15.53 -12.80
CA GLN A 29 2.24 -16.04 -11.84
C GLN A 29 3.13 -14.94 -11.25
N LEU A 30 3.07 -13.71 -11.79
CA LEU A 30 3.90 -12.58 -11.37
C LEU A 30 3.81 -12.34 -9.87
N LYS A 31 2.59 -12.36 -9.32
CA LYS A 31 2.34 -12.15 -7.89
C LYS A 31 3.13 -13.12 -7.02
N TYR A 32 3.12 -14.40 -7.39
CA TYR A 32 3.82 -15.44 -6.66
C TYR A 32 5.34 -15.30 -6.81
N LYS A 33 5.83 -15.07 -8.03
CA LYS A 33 7.27 -14.91 -8.32
C LYS A 33 7.86 -13.72 -7.55
N VAL A 34 7.18 -12.57 -7.58
CA VAL A 34 7.60 -11.35 -6.89
C VAL A 34 7.52 -11.55 -5.38
N GLY A 35 6.41 -12.08 -4.86
CA GLY A 35 6.24 -12.29 -3.41
C GLY A 35 7.26 -13.25 -2.79
N LYS A 36 7.79 -14.20 -3.57
CA LYS A 36 8.87 -15.10 -3.12
C LYS A 36 10.24 -14.40 -3.05
N LYS A 37 10.48 -13.40 -3.91
CA LYS A 37 11.79 -12.72 -4.02
C LYS A 37 11.86 -11.43 -3.21
N PHE A 38 10.77 -10.66 -3.15
CA PHE A 38 10.72 -9.35 -2.52
C PHE A 38 9.72 -9.35 -1.37
N VAL A 39 10.23 -9.51 -0.15
CA VAL A 39 9.41 -9.37 1.06
C VAL A 39 8.86 -7.93 1.12
N GLY A 40 7.55 -7.80 1.35
CA GLY A 40 6.90 -6.50 1.42
C GLY A 40 6.49 -5.92 0.06
N ILE A 41 6.80 -6.55 -1.07
CA ILE A 41 6.31 -6.13 -2.40
C ILE A 41 5.35 -7.18 -2.95
N THR A 42 4.21 -6.72 -3.46
CA THR A 42 3.25 -7.57 -4.18
C THR A 42 2.93 -6.90 -5.50
N ALA A 43 3.05 -7.63 -6.61
CA ALA A 43 2.82 -7.08 -7.95
C ALA A 43 1.86 -7.96 -8.76
N TRP A 44 1.09 -7.36 -9.66
CA TRP A 44 0.16 -8.05 -10.55
C TRP A 44 -0.18 -7.18 -11.76
N VAL A 45 -0.55 -7.81 -12.87
CA VAL A 45 -0.96 -7.08 -14.08
C VAL A 45 -2.48 -7.12 -14.23
N ILE A 46 -3.07 -6.02 -14.66
CA ILE A 46 -4.48 -5.94 -15.06
C ILE A 46 -4.53 -5.54 -16.54
N GLN A 47 -5.29 -6.30 -17.33
CA GLN A 47 -5.53 -6.05 -18.75
C GLN A 47 -6.98 -5.58 -18.96
N LYS A 48 -7.33 -4.43 -18.39
CA LYS A 48 -8.68 -3.86 -18.49
C LYS A 48 -8.56 -2.38 -18.81
N TYR A 49 -8.98 -1.98 -20.01
CA TYR A 49 -8.80 -0.63 -20.57
C TYR A 49 -7.32 -0.22 -20.69
N GLY A 50 -6.50 -1.12 -21.24
CA GLY A 50 -5.04 -1.02 -21.28
C GLY A 50 -4.37 -2.11 -20.43
N ILE A 51 -3.04 -2.17 -20.48
CA ILE A 51 -2.25 -3.10 -19.68
C ILE A 51 -1.52 -2.29 -18.62
N ARG A 52 -1.70 -2.66 -17.35
CA ARG A 52 -1.07 -1.98 -16.22
C ARG A 52 -0.44 -2.98 -15.29
N LEU A 53 0.83 -2.78 -14.98
CA LEU A 53 1.45 -3.40 -13.82
C LEU A 53 1.08 -2.60 -12.59
N PHE A 54 0.44 -3.24 -11.61
CA PHE A 54 0.24 -2.69 -10.29
C PHE A 54 1.21 -3.33 -9.33
N PHE A 55 1.68 -2.56 -8.35
CA PHE A 55 2.37 -3.10 -7.20
C PHE A 55 2.06 -2.33 -5.92
N THR A 56 2.11 -3.05 -4.81
CA THR A 56 1.97 -2.51 -3.46
C THR A 56 3.26 -2.76 -2.71
N VAL A 57 3.72 -1.74 -1.99
CA VAL A 57 4.86 -1.80 -1.08
C VAL A 57 4.35 -1.65 0.34
N ASP A 58 4.63 -2.65 1.19
CA ASP A 58 4.46 -2.62 2.63
C ASP A 58 5.80 -2.29 3.26
N PHE A 59 6.00 -1.04 3.65
CA PHE A 59 7.28 -0.53 4.11
C PHE A 59 7.74 -1.19 5.41
N VAL A 60 6.78 -1.56 6.27
CA VAL A 60 7.06 -2.25 7.53
C VAL A 60 7.62 -3.63 7.27
N LYS A 61 7.02 -4.39 6.34
CA LYS A 61 7.54 -5.70 5.94
C LYS A 61 8.84 -5.59 5.14
N LEU A 62 8.93 -4.60 4.25
CA LEU A 62 10.09 -4.41 3.38
C LEU A 62 11.38 -4.18 4.19
N LEU A 63 11.30 -3.37 5.25
CA LEU A 63 12.44 -3.05 6.12
C LEU A 63 12.49 -3.87 7.40
N ASN A 64 11.50 -4.75 7.63
CA ASN A 64 11.27 -5.44 8.90
C ASN A 64 11.33 -4.47 10.11
N LYS A 65 10.74 -3.29 9.94
CA LYS A 65 10.84 -2.16 10.88
C LYS A 65 9.47 -1.56 11.11
N SER A 66 9.05 -1.51 12.38
CA SER A 66 7.73 -0.99 12.74
C SER A 66 7.64 0.53 12.66
N ASN A 67 8.75 1.26 12.77
CA ASN A 67 8.80 2.72 12.75
C ASN A 67 9.62 3.26 11.56
N ILE A 68 8.93 3.64 10.48
CA ILE A 68 9.55 4.19 9.27
C ILE A 68 9.80 5.70 9.43
N GLN A 69 11.06 6.09 9.27
CA GLN A 69 11.58 7.46 9.37
C GLN A 69 12.05 7.94 7.99
N GLU A 70 12.28 9.24 7.84
CA GLU A 70 12.75 9.82 6.55
C GLU A 70 14.09 9.26 6.10
N ALA A 71 15.00 8.99 7.05
CA ALA A 71 16.29 8.36 6.77
C ALA A 71 16.17 6.95 6.14
N ASP A 72 15.01 6.30 6.27
CA ASP A 72 14.77 4.98 5.67
C ASP A 72 14.39 5.08 4.17
N TYR A 73 14.12 6.29 3.64
CA TYR A 73 13.59 6.46 2.29
C TYR A 73 14.57 6.01 1.20
N GLU A 74 15.85 6.29 1.36
CA GLU A 74 16.90 5.86 0.43
C GLU A 74 16.94 4.33 0.31
N GLN A 75 16.75 3.61 1.43
CA GLN A 75 16.71 2.15 1.42
C GLN A 75 15.44 1.63 0.72
N ILE A 76 14.30 2.29 0.93
CA ILE A 76 13.04 1.94 0.28
C ILE A 76 13.13 2.14 -1.23
N GLU A 77 13.69 3.27 -1.67
CA GLU A 77 13.88 3.60 -3.09
C GLU A 77 14.74 2.54 -3.78
N ARG A 78 15.92 2.23 -3.21
CA ARG A 78 16.78 1.15 -3.72
C ARG A 78 16.07 -0.19 -3.86
N LYS A 79 15.19 -0.54 -2.92
CA LYS A 79 14.42 -1.79 -2.97
C LYS A 79 13.35 -1.78 -4.06
N ILE A 80 12.75 -0.62 -4.33
CA ILE A 80 11.82 -0.44 -5.45
C ILE A 80 12.60 -0.53 -6.77
N ASP A 81 13.79 0.07 -6.85
CA ASP A 81 14.65 0.02 -8.03
C ASP A 81 15.07 -1.41 -8.36
N GLU A 82 15.54 -2.15 -7.35
CA GLU A 82 15.86 -3.58 -7.47
C GLU A 82 14.66 -4.41 -7.99
N PHE A 83 13.45 -4.07 -7.53
CA PHE A 83 12.22 -4.74 -7.99
C PHE A 83 11.91 -4.42 -9.46
N ILE A 84 11.98 -3.16 -9.87
CA ILE A 84 11.69 -2.75 -11.25
C ILE A 84 12.74 -3.31 -12.22
N LEU A 85 14.02 -3.22 -11.87
CA LEU A 85 15.10 -3.83 -12.63
C LEU A 85 14.95 -5.34 -12.73
N PHE A 86 14.47 -6.01 -11.68
CA PHE A 86 14.19 -7.45 -11.76
C PHE A 86 13.04 -7.78 -12.73
N VAL A 87 11.98 -6.99 -12.77
CA VAL A 87 10.81 -7.27 -13.62
C VAL A 87 11.11 -6.95 -15.09
N PHE A 88 11.72 -5.80 -15.36
CA PHE A 88 11.87 -5.27 -16.71
C PHE A 88 13.28 -5.43 -17.29
N HIS A 89 14.30 -5.70 -16.45
CA HIS A 89 15.71 -5.63 -16.85
C HIS A 89 16.09 -4.28 -17.49
N ASP A 90 15.34 -3.23 -17.18
CA ASP A 90 15.49 -1.89 -17.74
C ASP A 90 15.10 -0.85 -16.69
N ALA A 91 16.00 0.11 -16.46
CA ALA A 91 15.82 1.21 -15.51
C ALA A 91 14.85 2.27 -16.02
N SER A 92 14.58 2.37 -17.33
CA SER A 92 13.67 3.37 -17.92
C SER A 92 12.24 3.28 -17.37
N PHE A 93 11.87 2.13 -16.80
CA PHE A 93 10.57 1.93 -16.15
C PHE A 93 10.44 2.64 -14.80
N LEU A 94 11.55 3.07 -14.18
CA LEU A 94 11.52 3.84 -12.92
C LEU A 94 10.82 5.18 -13.10
N ASP A 95 11.12 5.89 -14.19
CA ASP A 95 10.53 7.21 -14.50
C ASP A 95 9.03 7.14 -14.83
N ARG A 96 8.50 5.93 -15.00
CA ARG A 96 7.09 5.67 -15.36
C ARG A 96 6.24 5.24 -14.16
N ILE A 97 6.84 5.14 -12.97
CA ILE A 97 6.13 4.76 -11.75
C ILE A 97 5.15 5.86 -11.37
N CYS A 98 3.86 5.52 -11.36
CA CYS A 98 2.80 6.41 -10.89
C CYS A 98 2.27 5.94 -9.54
N MET A 99 2.38 6.77 -8.50
CA MET A 99 1.77 6.49 -7.19
C MET A 99 0.26 6.76 -7.21
N THR A 100 -0.54 5.83 -6.72
CA THR A 100 -2.02 5.95 -6.64
C THR A 100 -2.54 6.09 -5.23
N ARG A 101 -1.81 5.56 -4.26
CA ARG A 101 -2.22 5.58 -2.86
C ARG A 101 -1.01 5.54 -1.95
N LEU A 102 -1.07 6.33 -0.88
CA LEU A 102 -0.12 6.33 0.20
C LEU A 102 -0.88 6.27 1.52
N ASP A 103 -0.58 5.26 2.33
CA ASP A 103 -1.19 5.04 3.63
C ASP A 103 -0.22 5.43 4.74
N TYR A 104 -0.71 6.28 5.64
CA TYR A 104 -0.03 6.64 6.86
C TYR A 104 -0.70 5.98 8.06
N ARG A 105 0.12 5.61 9.03
CA ARG A 105 -0.32 5.05 10.31
C ARG A 105 0.31 5.80 11.47
N ARG A 106 -0.43 5.87 12.57
CA ARG A 106 0.04 6.30 13.89
C ARG A 106 -0.55 5.37 14.93
N ASP A 107 0.33 4.71 15.67
CA ASP A 107 -0.06 3.90 16.82
C ASP A 107 0.09 4.74 18.08
N VAL A 108 -0.88 4.61 19.00
CA VAL A 108 -0.87 5.30 20.30
C VAL A 108 -1.32 4.29 21.36
N GLN A 109 -0.50 4.10 22.39
CA GLN A 109 -0.86 3.32 23.57
C GLN A 109 -1.67 4.19 24.52
N ILE A 110 -2.87 3.74 24.86
CA ILE A 110 -3.79 4.40 25.78
C ILE A 110 -4.44 3.34 26.68
N PRO A 111 -4.73 3.67 27.96
CA PRO A 111 -5.48 2.78 28.84
C PRO A 111 -6.82 2.36 28.22
N MET A 112 -7.26 1.13 28.52
CA MET A 112 -8.48 0.56 27.95
C MET A 112 -9.72 1.43 28.19
N VAL A 113 -9.85 1.99 29.39
CA VAL A 113 -10.97 2.87 29.78
C VAL A 113 -10.99 4.14 28.91
N GLU A 114 -9.84 4.76 28.70
CA GLU A 114 -9.71 5.95 27.85
C GLU A 114 -9.98 5.63 26.39
N ARG A 115 -9.55 4.46 25.91
CA ARG A 115 -9.83 3.98 24.55
C ARG A 115 -11.32 3.85 24.29
N GLU A 116 -12.05 3.23 25.22
CA GLU A 116 -13.50 3.08 25.10
C GLU A 116 -14.21 4.42 25.13
N LEU A 117 -13.79 5.31 26.04
CA LEU A 117 -14.30 6.68 26.12
C LEU A 117 -14.08 7.43 24.80
N LEU A 118 -12.85 7.43 24.26
CA LEU A 118 -12.52 8.11 23.01
C LEU A 118 -13.32 7.57 21.83
N LEU A 119 -13.42 6.25 21.68
CA LEU A 119 -14.25 5.65 20.63
C LEU A 119 -15.73 6.04 20.79
N SER A 120 -16.24 6.09 22.02
CA SER A 120 -17.62 6.55 22.28
C SER A 120 -17.83 8.02 21.92
N LEU A 121 -16.87 8.89 22.22
CA LEU A 121 -16.91 10.31 21.90
C LEU A 121 -16.83 10.52 20.39
N TYR A 122 -15.89 9.87 19.72
CA TYR A 122 -15.76 9.94 18.26
C TYR A 122 -16.96 9.35 17.52
N ARG A 123 -17.74 8.44 18.11
CA ARG A 123 -19.02 8.03 17.53
C ARG A 123 -20.05 9.15 17.55
N LYS A 124 -20.11 9.89 18.65
CA LYS A 124 -21.03 11.02 18.88
C LYS A 124 -20.67 12.29 18.10
N THR A 125 -19.43 12.45 17.63
CA THR A 125 -19.04 13.60 16.79
C THR A 125 -19.80 13.63 15.45
N THR A 126 -19.65 14.72 14.70
CA THR A 126 -20.32 14.93 13.40
C THR A 126 -20.21 13.72 12.49
N SER A 127 -21.34 13.31 11.91
CA SER A 127 -21.44 12.17 10.97
C SER A 127 -20.74 12.44 9.64
N LYS A 128 -20.44 13.71 9.35
CA LYS A 128 -19.74 14.15 8.14
C LYS A 128 -18.72 15.22 8.46
N HIS A 129 -17.50 15.08 7.93
CA HIS A 129 -16.46 16.12 7.99
C HIS A 129 -15.67 16.09 6.69
N ARG A 130 -15.42 17.25 6.05
CA ARG A 130 -14.67 17.37 4.77
C ARG A 130 -15.06 16.31 3.73
N HIS A 131 -16.36 16.15 3.48
CA HIS A 131 -16.98 15.15 2.58
C HIS A 131 -16.81 13.68 2.99
N GLN A 132 -16.09 13.38 4.08
CA GLN A 132 -15.99 12.03 4.59
C GLN A 132 -17.25 11.68 5.36
N VAL A 133 -17.87 10.56 4.99
CA VAL A 133 -19.05 10.02 5.69
C VAL A 133 -18.56 9.01 6.71
N LYS A 134 -19.01 9.18 7.96
CA LYS A 134 -18.75 8.25 9.05
C LYS A 134 -19.54 6.96 8.82
N ASP A 135 -18.84 5.85 8.87
CA ASP A 135 -19.37 4.51 8.76
C ASP A 135 -19.20 3.79 10.10
N LEU A 136 -20.33 3.41 10.69
CA LEU A 136 -20.44 2.84 12.03
C LEU A 136 -20.69 1.33 12.03
N ARG A 137 -20.46 0.63 10.91
CA ARG A 137 -20.69 -0.82 10.79
C ARG A 137 -19.94 -1.67 11.82
N TYR A 138 -18.84 -1.16 12.39
CA TYR A 138 -17.98 -1.89 13.31
C TYR A 138 -17.97 -1.28 14.71
N LYS A 139 -18.10 -2.12 15.75
CA LYS A 139 -18.15 -1.67 17.16
C LYS A 139 -16.87 -0.97 17.63
N THR A 140 -15.72 -1.44 17.17
CA THR A 140 -14.39 -0.99 17.62
C THR A 140 -13.64 -0.18 16.57
N THR A 141 -14.30 0.17 15.45
CA THR A 141 -13.69 0.90 14.33
C THR A 141 -14.58 2.05 13.92
N LEU A 142 -13.94 3.16 13.62
CA LEU A 142 -14.51 4.36 13.04
C LEU A 142 -13.87 4.59 11.70
N TYR A 143 -14.68 4.48 10.66
CA TYR A 143 -14.24 4.61 9.28
C TYR A 143 -14.88 5.86 8.68
N PHE A 144 -14.06 6.67 8.03
CA PHE A 144 -14.48 7.89 7.36
C PHE A 144 -13.99 7.84 5.92
N ASN A 145 -14.88 8.07 4.96
CA ASN A 145 -14.54 7.92 3.54
C ASN A 145 -15.17 9.02 2.67
N SER A 146 -14.35 9.67 1.85
CA SER A 146 -14.77 10.62 0.81
C SER A 146 -14.43 10.15 -0.61
N LYS A 147 -14.16 8.85 -0.81
CA LYS A 147 -13.58 8.19 -2.00
C LYS A 147 -12.12 8.54 -2.27
N SER A 148 -11.71 9.77 -2.01
CA SER A 148 -10.32 10.24 -2.20
C SER A 148 -9.49 10.16 -0.92
N ILE A 149 -10.08 10.44 0.24
CA ILE A 149 -9.40 10.35 1.53
C ILE A 149 -10.18 9.40 2.42
N ILE A 150 -9.44 8.47 3.02
CA ILE A 150 -9.95 7.49 3.95
C ILE A 150 -9.24 7.70 5.28
N SER A 151 -9.99 7.80 6.36
CA SER A 151 -9.46 7.84 7.73
C SER A 151 -10.09 6.72 8.54
N CYS A 152 -9.24 5.95 9.23
CA CYS A 152 -9.67 4.80 10.01
C CYS A 152 -9.05 4.89 11.41
N VAL A 153 -9.90 4.84 12.43
CA VAL A 153 -9.48 4.77 13.84
C VAL A 153 -10.07 3.50 14.40
N TYR A 154 -9.24 2.62 14.96
CA TYR A 154 -9.71 1.35 15.49
C TYR A 154 -8.92 0.93 16.72
N GLY A 155 -9.58 0.16 17.59
CA GLY A 155 -8.91 -0.54 18.67
C GLY A 155 -8.01 -1.63 18.09
N LYS A 156 -6.69 -1.41 18.11
CA LYS A 156 -5.72 -2.45 17.77
C LYS A 156 -5.42 -3.28 19.02
N PRO A 157 -5.65 -4.60 19.01
CA PRO A 157 -5.19 -5.47 20.10
C PRO A 157 -3.66 -5.49 20.14
N GLU A 158 -3.09 -5.59 21.34
CA GLU A 158 -1.67 -5.87 21.52
C GLU A 158 -1.37 -7.27 20.92
N LEU A 159 -0.27 -7.36 20.16
CA LEU A 159 0.32 -8.61 19.69
C LEU A 159 1.46 -8.97 20.63
#